data_AF-A0A5N6TVC9-F1
#
_entry.id   AF-A0A5N6TVC9-F1
#
_cell.length_a   1.000
_cell.length_b   1.000
_cell.length_c   1.000
_cell.angle_alpha   90.00
_cell.angle_beta   90.00
_cell.angle_gamma   90.00
#
_symmetry.space_group_name_H-M   'P 1'
#
loop_
_entity.id
_entity.type
_entity.pdbx_description
1 polymer ?
#
loop_
_entity_poly.entity_id
_entity_poly.type
_entity_poly.pdbx_seq_one_letter_code
_entity_poly.pdbx_strand_id
1 'polypeptide(L)'
;MRAASTIFSLAGSVAVDASLSTGCTALSAIDNAVFYQDSAVYGYEAKHFWSNTELMSPACVFRPQSSTQLADGIKALVDVDAQFAVRGGGHMGIRGSNNIDNGVLIVMSNLTTLSVSEDKSTVSIGPGHTWGDVYAHLEPYGLTAAGGRLGPVGVPGLLLAGGINFYGNQVGFGCDTVKNYEVVLANGSIVNANKTSHPDLFWALKGGSSNFGIVTRFDLEAIKSTKVWAGTHTVSAQYVDRFLEAAATYASNIYDEKTHVVPALVPGDELLASVILFYDSEDESYPEIFKPFTDIPAISSTLDFKTVSEFATETGQMVVPGI
;
A
#
# COMPACT_ATOMS: atom_id res chain seq x y z
N MET A 1 -54.41 21.23 -43.51
CA MET A 1 -54.92 20.29 -42.50
C MET A 1 -53.89 20.20 -41.39
N ARG A 2 -54.32 20.45 -40.15
CA ARG A 2 -53.48 20.43 -38.93
C ARG A 2 -53.01 18.99 -38.64
N ALA A 3 -51.74 18.81 -38.30
CA ALA A 3 -51.29 17.64 -37.56
C ALA A 3 -50.39 18.15 -36.42
N ALA A 4 -50.87 17.97 -35.20
CA ALA A 4 -50.21 18.38 -33.97
C ALA A 4 -49.15 17.34 -33.58
N SER A 5 -47.92 17.77 -33.33
CA SER A 5 -46.92 16.94 -32.64
C SER A 5 -47.19 16.97 -31.15
N THR A 6 -47.53 15.82 -30.58
CA THR A 6 -47.63 15.62 -29.14
C THR A 6 -46.28 15.11 -28.64
N ILE A 7 -45.56 15.92 -27.88
CA ILE A 7 -44.35 15.50 -27.15
C ILE A 7 -44.82 14.83 -25.86
N PHE A 8 -44.63 13.52 -25.75
CA PHE A 8 -44.78 12.80 -24.49
C PHE A 8 -43.49 12.95 -23.68
N SER A 9 -43.51 13.82 -22.68
CA SER A 9 -42.48 13.85 -21.64
C SER A 9 -42.73 12.71 -20.66
N LEU A 10 -41.96 11.62 -20.75
CA LEU A 10 -41.83 10.69 -19.63
C LEU A 10 -40.82 11.27 -18.63
N ALA A 11 -41.30 12.15 -17.75
CA ALA A 11 -40.61 12.41 -16.49
C ALA A 11 -40.93 11.27 -15.52
N GLY A 12 -40.23 10.15 -15.68
CA GLY A 12 -40.17 9.11 -14.66
C GLY A 12 -39.18 9.55 -13.59
N SER A 13 -39.65 10.25 -12.55
CA SER A 13 -38.88 10.37 -11.32
C SER A 13 -38.86 8.98 -10.67
N VAL A 14 -37.82 8.20 -10.95
CA VAL A 14 -37.49 7.05 -10.12
C VAL A 14 -36.99 7.65 -8.81
N ALA A 15 -37.89 7.75 -7.84
CA ALA A 15 -37.47 7.87 -6.45
C ALA A 15 -36.75 6.57 -6.13
N VAL A 16 -35.42 6.60 -6.19
CA VAL A 16 -34.59 5.57 -5.59
C VAL A 16 -34.75 5.79 -4.09
N ASP A 17 -35.73 5.10 -3.51
CA ASP A 17 -35.82 4.96 -2.07
C ASP A 17 -34.62 4.10 -1.67
N ALA A 18 -33.47 4.75 -1.45
CA ALA A 18 -32.25 4.10 -1.05
C ALA A 18 -32.41 3.67 0.40
N SER A 19 -33.09 2.54 0.62
CA SER A 19 -33.04 1.89 1.92
C SER A 19 -31.56 1.66 2.24
N LEU A 20 -31.05 2.34 3.26
CA LEU A 20 -29.68 2.17 3.73
C LEU A 20 -29.41 0.68 3.92
N SER A 21 -28.25 0.21 3.48
CA SER A 21 -27.89 -1.20 3.70
C SER A 21 -27.92 -1.49 5.20
N THR A 22 -28.22 -2.73 5.58
CA THR A 22 -28.32 -3.15 6.98
C THR A 22 -27.07 -2.76 7.77
N GLY A 23 -25.88 -2.91 7.17
CA GLY A 23 -24.61 -2.50 7.79
C GLY A 23 -24.50 -0.99 8.01
N CYS A 24 -24.88 -0.17 7.03
CA CYS A 24 -24.86 1.28 7.18
C CYS A 24 -25.83 1.76 8.27
N THR A 25 -27.00 1.12 8.37
CA THR A 25 -27.97 1.39 9.43
C THR A 25 -27.42 1.00 10.80
N ALA A 26 -26.77 -0.16 10.93
CA ALA A 26 -26.17 -0.58 12.18
C ALA A 26 -25.07 0.39 12.66
N LEU A 27 -24.31 0.96 11.73
CA LEU A 27 -23.26 1.93 12.04
C LEU A 27 -23.78 3.35 12.33
N SER A 28 -25.05 3.67 12.07
CA SER A 28 -25.55 5.05 12.20
C SER A 28 -25.51 5.60 13.63
N ALA A 29 -25.41 4.71 14.62
CA ALA A 29 -25.23 5.07 16.03
C ALA A 29 -23.78 5.43 16.38
N ILE A 30 -22.82 5.16 15.48
CA ILE A 30 -21.40 5.45 15.70
C ILE A 30 -21.12 6.88 15.29
N ASP A 31 -20.83 7.69 16.31
CA ASP A 31 -20.74 9.13 16.17
C ASP A 31 -19.68 9.56 15.13
N ASN A 32 -20.09 10.42 14.19
CA ASN A 32 -19.22 11.12 13.24
C ASN A 32 -18.26 10.23 12.42
N ALA A 33 -18.62 8.97 12.14
CA ALA A 33 -17.76 8.03 11.42
C ALA A 33 -18.38 7.42 10.15
N VAL A 34 -19.68 7.63 9.89
CA VAL A 34 -20.36 7.07 8.71
C VAL A 34 -20.71 8.17 7.71
N PHE A 35 -20.37 7.93 6.45
CA PHE A 35 -20.48 8.91 5.37
C PHE A 35 -21.25 8.31 4.20
N TYR A 36 -22.23 9.06 3.69
CA TYR A 36 -23.11 8.65 2.59
C TYR A 36 -22.81 9.41 1.31
N GLN A 37 -23.46 9.02 0.21
CA GLN A 37 -23.16 9.46 -1.17
C GLN A 37 -23.19 10.97 -1.39
N ASP A 38 -23.95 11.71 -0.59
CA ASP A 38 -24.07 13.17 -0.62
C ASP A 38 -22.92 13.90 0.09
N SER A 39 -22.08 13.18 0.84
CA SER A 39 -20.95 13.73 1.57
C SER A 39 -19.67 13.80 0.72
N ALA A 40 -18.87 14.85 0.93
CA ALA A 40 -17.56 14.98 0.30
C ALA A 40 -16.60 13.85 0.70
N VAL A 41 -16.69 13.36 1.93
CA VAL A 41 -15.87 12.23 2.42
C VAL A 41 -16.16 10.97 1.63
N TYR A 42 -17.42 10.59 1.45
CA TYR A 42 -17.77 9.46 0.58
C TYR A 42 -17.25 9.67 -0.84
N GLY A 43 -17.48 10.86 -1.41
CA GLY A 43 -17.08 11.18 -2.78
C GLY A 43 -15.58 10.99 -3.05
N TYR A 44 -14.74 11.29 -2.05
CA TYR A 44 -13.30 11.05 -2.08
C TYR A 44 -12.96 9.57 -1.82
N GLU A 45 -13.40 9.05 -0.67
CA GLU A 45 -12.99 7.73 -0.17
C GLU A 45 -13.46 6.60 -1.09
N ALA A 46 -14.64 6.68 -1.69
CA ALA A 46 -15.15 5.67 -2.61
C ALA A 46 -14.41 5.63 -3.97
N LYS A 47 -13.56 6.64 -4.26
CA LYS A 47 -12.86 6.78 -5.53
C LYS A 47 -11.33 6.80 -5.41
N HIS A 48 -10.79 6.87 -4.19
CA HIS A 48 -9.35 7.04 -3.97
C HIS A 48 -8.59 5.71 -4.04
N PHE A 49 -8.60 5.08 -5.21
CA PHE A 49 -7.99 3.78 -5.47
C PHE A 49 -6.88 3.92 -6.51
N TRP A 50 -5.87 3.06 -6.44
CA TRP A 50 -4.77 3.06 -7.40
C TRP A 50 -5.23 2.55 -8.78
N SER A 51 -6.04 1.50 -8.82
CA SER A 51 -6.53 0.90 -10.05
C SER A 51 -8.00 1.20 -10.30
N ASN A 52 -8.32 1.61 -11.53
CA ASN A 52 -9.70 1.80 -11.97
C ASN A 52 -10.54 0.52 -11.92
N THR A 53 -9.92 -0.67 -11.87
CA THR A 53 -10.62 -1.96 -11.72
C THR A 53 -11.31 -2.11 -10.36
N GLU A 54 -10.93 -1.31 -9.37
CA GLU A 54 -11.40 -1.38 -7.98
C GLU A 54 -12.54 -0.38 -7.70
N LEU A 55 -12.89 0.48 -8.66
CA LEU A 55 -13.97 1.45 -8.49
C LEU A 55 -15.32 0.71 -8.42
N MET A 56 -15.92 0.74 -7.23
CA MET A 56 -17.19 0.10 -6.89
C MET A 56 -18.11 1.11 -6.19
N SER A 57 -19.34 0.72 -5.90
CA SER A 57 -20.36 1.60 -5.31
C SER A 57 -20.78 1.13 -3.91
N PRO A 58 -20.00 1.41 -2.85
CA PRO A 58 -20.38 1.05 -1.49
C PRO A 58 -21.64 1.82 -1.06
N ALA A 59 -22.47 1.24 -0.20
CA ALA A 59 -23.67 1.92 0.30
C ALA A 59 -23.32 3.09 1.24
N CYS A 60 -22.26 2.94 2.03
CA CYS A 60 -21.68 3.99 2.86
C CYS A 60 -20.19 3.72 3.10
N VAL A 61 -19.50 4.76 3.55
CA VAL A 61 -18.11 4.70 4.01
C VAL A 61 -18.09 4.80 5.53
N PHE A 62 -17.44 3.85 6.20
CA PHE A 62 -17.13 3.90 7.61
C PHE A 62 -15.65 4.29 7.80
N ARG A 63 -15.41 5.45 8.39
CA ARG A 63 -14.07 6.01 8.60
C ARG A 63 -13.82 6.25 10.09
N PRO A 64 -13.41 5.21 10.85
CA PRO A 64 -13.17 5.31 12.28
C PRO A 64 -11.98 6.24 12.61
N GLN A 65 -12.07 6.91 13.76
CA GLN A 65 -11.07 7.83 14.30
C GLN A 65 -10.11 7.15 15.29
N SER A 66 -10.43 5.93 15.74
CA SER A 66 -9.63 5.18 16.72
C SER A 66 -9.89 3.67 16.59
N SER A 67 -9.01 2.86 17.19
CA SER A 67 -9.20 1.41 17.29
C SER A 67 -10.45 1.05 18.10
N THR A 68 -10.81 1.84 19.11
CA THR A 68 -12.07 1.69 19.85
C THR A 68 -13.29 1.91 18.96
N GLN A 69 -13.31 2.99 18.18
CA GLN A 69 -14.44 3.26 17.30
C GLN A 69 -14.57 2.21 16.20
N LEU A 70 -13.43 1.73 15.67
CA LEU A 70 -13.41 0.60 14.74
C LEU A 70 -13.97 -0.66 15.41
N ALA A 71 -13.58 -0.96 16.64
CA ALA A 71 -14.07 -2.13 17.38
C ALA A 71 -15.59 -2.09 17.61
N ASP A 72 -16.15 -0.93 17.96
CA ASP A 72 -17.58 -0.74 18.08
C ASP A 72 -18.31 -0.94 16.74
N GLY A 73 -17.71 -0.43 15.64
CA GLY A 73 -18.20 -0.64 14.29
C GLY A 73 -18.20 -2.10 13.87
N ILE A 74 -17.12 -2.82 14.16
CA ILE A 74 -17.02 -4.25 13.82
C ILE A 74 -18.06 -5.07 14.57
N LYS A 75 -18.29 -4.80 15.87
CA LYS A 75 -19.38 -5.45 16.61
C LYS A 75 -20.74 -5.19 15.97
N ALA A 76 -21.05 -3.93 15.67
CA ALA A 76 -22.32 -3.56 15.05
C ALA A 76 -22.53 -4.23 13.68
N LEU A 77 -21.48 -4.37 12.87
CA LEU A 77 -21.55 -5.06 11.57
C LEU A 77 -21.72 -6.57 11.73
N VAL A 78 -21.01 -7.19 12.68
CA VAL A 78 -21.12 -8.63 12.97
C VAL A 78 -22.49 -9.01 13.50
N ASP A 79 -23.08 -8.18 14.38
CA ASP A 79 -24.40 -8.43 14.98
C ASP A 79 -25.53 -8.50 13.94
N VAL A 80 -25.34 -7.89 12.78
CA VAL A 80 -26.32 -7.86 11.68
C VAL A 80 -25.88 -8.62 10.42
N ASP A 81 -24.79 -9.38 10.51
CA ASP A 81 -24.19 -10.13 9.39
C ASP A 81 -23.95 -9.25 8.13
N ALA A 82 -23.46 -8.03 8.35
CA ALA A 82 -23.22 -7.08 7.27
C ALA A 82 -21.93 -7.40 6.50
N GLN A 83 -22.00 -7.37 5.18
CA GLN A 83 -20.84 -7.44 4.31
C GLN A 83 -20.09 -6.10 4.29
N PHE A 84 -18.77 -6.16 4.43
CA PHE A 84 -17.89 -5.01 4.36
C PHE A 84 -16.58 -5.32 3.65
N ALA A 85 -15.96 -4.28 3.09
CA ALA A 85 -14.58 -4.31 2.61
C ALA A 85 -13.71 -3.38 3.46
N VAL A 86 -12.41 -3.66 3.54
CA VAL A 86 -11.45 -2.86 4.32
C VAL A 86 -10.39 -2.30 3.40
N ARG A 87 -10.10 -1.01 3.55
CA ARG A 87 -9.14 -0.28 2.73
C ARG A 87 -8.13 0.48 3.57
N GLY A 88 -6.87 0.07 3.46
CA GLY A 88 -5.70 0.89 3.81
C GLY A 88 -5.42 1.90 2.70
N GLY A 89 -4.26 1.79 2.02
CA GLY A 89 -3.89 2.67 0.90
C GLY A 89 -4.49 2.33 -0.47
N GLY A 90 -5.41 1.36 -0.60
CA GLY A 90 -6.18 1.16 -1.85
C GLY A 90 -5.40 0.68 -3.08
N HIS A 91 -4.31 -0.07 -2.90
CA HIS A 91 -3.37 -0.44 -3.98
C HIS A 91 -3.53 -1.89 -4.53
N MET A 92 -4.54 -2.64 -4.07
CA MET A 92 -4.76 -4.06 -4.43
C MET A 92 -5.66 -4.19 -5.66
N GLY A 93 -5.06 -4.37 -6.84
CA GLY A 93 -5.68 -4.36 -8.18
C GLY A 93 -6.85 -5.31 -8.45
N ILE A 94 -7.22 -6.13 -7.47
CA ILE A 94 -8.25 -7.16 -7.59
C ILE A 94 -9.60 -6.59 -7.16
N ARG A 95 -10.54 -6.50 -8.11
CA ARG A 95 -11.90 -6.03 -7.84
C ARG A 95 -12.54 -6.80 -6.68
N GLY A 96 -13.12 -6.09 -5.71
CA GLY A 96 -13.77 -6.67 -4.53
C GLY A 96 -12.84 -7.01 -3.37
N SER A 97 -11.53 -6.80 -3.49
CA SER A 97 -10.58 -7.10 -2.41
C SER A 97 -10.53 -6.04 -1.31
N ASN A 98 -10.65 -4.77 -1.70
CA ASN A 98 -10.52 -3.60 -0.82
C ASN A 98 -11.65 -2.57 -1.07
N ASN A 99 -12.68 -2.97 -1.82
CA ASN A 99 -13.89 -2.20 -2.10
C ASN A 99 -15.09 -3.16 -2.25
N ILE A 100 -16.31 -2.63 -2.22
CA ILE A 100 -17.54 -3.43 -2.26
C ILE A 100 -18.70 -2.67 -2.92
N ASP A 101 -19.63 -3.40 -3.54
CA ASP A 101 -20.90 -2.85 -4.03
C ASP A 101 -21.99 -3.06 -2.97
N ASN A 102 -22.78 -2.03 -2.68
CA ASN A 102 -23.92 -2.06 -1.74
C ASN A 102 -23.61 -2.42 -0.27
N GLY A 103 -22.35 -2.76 0.05
CA GLY A 103 -21.87 -3.02 1.41
C GLY A 103 -21.27 -1.79 2.08
N VAL A 104 -20.59 -2.02 3.21
CA VAL A 104 -19.84 -0.97 3.92
C VAL A 104 -18.39 -0.96 3.46
N LEU A 105 -17.88 0.20 3.05
CA LEU A 105 -16.44 0.39 2.86
C LEU A 105 -15.82 0.95 4.13
N ILE A 106 -15.03 0.14 4.83
CA ILE A 106 -14.22 0.58 5.98
C ILE A 106 -12.93 1.19 5.44
N VAL A 107 -12.71 2.48 5.67
CA VAL A 107 -11.48 3.18 5.27
C VAL A 107 -10.67 3.56 6.48
N MET A 108 -9.36 3.31 6.40
CA MET A 108 -8.44 3.46 7.53
C MET A 108 -7.73 4.82 7.56
N SER A 109 -8.17 5.77 6.71
CA SER A 109 -7.51 7.05 6.41
C SER A 109 -7.34 7.99 7.61
N ASN A 110 -8.11 7.80 8.69
CA ASN A 110 -7.97 8.60 9.92
C ASN A 110 -7.09 7.93 11.00
N LEU A 111 -6.65 6.68 10.79
CA LEU A 111 -5.74 6.00 11.71
C LEU A 111 -4.29 6.27 11.28
N THR A 112 -3.82 7.49 11.54
CA THR A 112 -2.57 8.06 11.02
C THR A 112 -1.44 8.14 12.06
N THR A 113 -1.41 7.24 13.05
CA THR A 113 -0.28 7.15 13.99
C THR A 113 1.04 7.04 13.21
N LEU A 114 2.02 7.88 13.52
CA LEU A 114 3.35 7.79 12.94
C LEU A 114 4.36 8.39 13.92
N SER A 115 5.18 7.54 14.53
CA SER A 115 6.16 7.98 15.52
C SER A 115 7.36 7.05 15.61
N VAL A 116 8.50 7.60 15.96
CA VAL A 116 9.75 6.88 16.24
C VAL A 116 9.95 6.77 17.75
N SER A 117 10.36 5.60 18.25
CA SER A 117 10.70 5.40 19.66
C SER A 117 11.91 6.25 20.08
N GLU A 118 12.03 6.57 21.37
CA GLU A 118 13.12 7.42 21.90
C GLU A 118 14.51 6.85 21.59
N ASP A 119 14.64 5.52 21.65
CA ASP A 119 15.87 4.77 21.32
C ASP A 119 16.08 4.57 19.81
N LYS A 120 15.15 5.07 18.96
CA LYS A 120 15.15 4.94 17.50
C LYS A 120 15.13 3.51 16.98
N SER A 121 14.75 2.52 17.81
CA SER A 121 14.73 1.11 17.40
C SER A 121 13.40 0.68 16.75
N THR A 122 12.34 1.46 16.91
CA THR A 122 10.98 1.08 16.51
C THR A 122 10.23 2.25 15.89
N VAL A 123 9.49 1.98 14.81
CA VAL A 123 8.56 2.93 14.18
C VAL A 123 7.15 2.39 14.34
N SER A 124 6.27 3.19 14.96
CA SER A 124 4.85 2.89 15.09
C SER A 124 4.08 3.55 13.94
N ILE A 125 3.40 2.76 13.13
CA ILE A 125 2.77 3.19 11.87
C ILE A 125 1.30 2.78 11.87
N GLY A 126 0.42 3.74 11.61
CA GLY A 126 -1.01 3.54 11.43
C GLY A 126 -1.35 3.11 10.00
N PRO A 127 -2.46 2.38 9.80
CA PRO A 127 -2.85 1.82 8.51
C PRO A 127 -3.30 2.87 7.47
N GLY A 128 -3.47 4.13 7.88
CA GLY A 128 -3.82 5.23 6.98
C GLY A 128 -2.67 5.74 6.12
N HIS A 129 -1.42 5.33 6.41
CA HIS A 129 -0.23 5.83 5.70
C HIS A 129 0.13 5.01 4.46
N THR A 130 0.74 5.71 3.50
CA THR A 130 1.49 5.12 2.39
C THR A 130 2.98 5.02 2.75
N TRP A 131 3.77 4.27 1.98
CA TRP A 131 5.20 4.16 2.22
C TRP A 131 5.96 5.46 1.97
N GLY A 132 5.47 6.32 1.07
CA GLY A 132 6.00 7.68 0.87
C GLY A 132 5.92 8.51 2.15
N ASP A 133 4.76 8.49 2.83
CA ASP A 133 4.55 9.19 4.10
C ASP A 133 5.52 8.70 5.18
N VAL A 134 5.70 7.37 5.26
CA VAL A 134 6.59 6.73 6.23
C VAL A 134 8.04 7.12 5.99
N TYR A 135 8.54 7.02 4.76
CA TYR A 135 9.94 7.36 4.47
C TYR A 135 10.24 8.84 4.68
N ALA A 136 9.33 9.74 4.26
CA ALA A 136 9.46 11.17 4.51
C ALA A 136 9.51 11.50 6.00
N HIS A 137 8.75 10.78 6.84
CA HIS A 137 8.79 10.95 8.28
C HIS A 137 10.10 10.44 8.91
N LEU A 138 10.68 9.37 8.38
CA LEU A 138 11.89 8.73 8.95
C LEU A 138 13.20 9.38 8.51
N GLU A 139 13.22 10.03 7.34
CA GLU A 139 14.38 10.67 6.76
C GLU A 139 15.11 11.64 7.72
N PRO A 140 14.44 12.58 8.43
CA PRO A 140 15.11 13.46 9.39
C PRO A 140 15.81 12.75 10.55
N TYR A 141 15.45 11.49 10.82
CA TYR A 141 16.06 10.69 11.88
C TYR A 141 17.26 9.87 11.39
N GLY A 142 17.55 9.87 10.08
CA GLY A 142 18.52 8.98 9.44
C GLY A 142 18.07 7.52 9.43
N LEU A 143 16.75 7.31 9.36
CA LEU A 143 16.11 6.00 9.46
C LEU A 143 15.27 5.72 8.21
N THR A 144 14.97 4.44 8.04
CA THR A 144 13.97 3.90 7.12
C THR A 144 13.30 2.67 7.76
N ALA A 145 12.44 1.98 7.01
CA ALA A 145 11.82 0.73 7.40
C ALA A 145 11.73 -0.22 6.18
N ALA A 146 11.60 -1.52 6.43
CA ALA A 146 11.41 -2.53 5.38
C ALA A 146 10.01 -2.43 4.75
N GLY A 147 9.86 -1.49 3.81
CA GLY A 147 8.58 -1.11 3.25
C GLY A 147 8.42 -1.26 1.75
N GLY A 148 7.35 -0.67 1.22
CA GLY A 148 7.05 -0.66 -0.20
C GLY A 148 8.15 -0.01 -1.01
N ARG A 149 8.47 -0.64 -2.15
CA ARG A 149 9.43 -0.10 -3.14
C ARG A 149 8.90 1.13 -3.88
N LEU A 150 7.60 1.41 -3.78
CA LEU A 150 6.89 2.49 -4.44
C LEU A 150 6.19 3.30 -3.35
N GLY A 151 6.39 4.62 -3.33
CA GLY A 151 5.78 5.53 -2.34
C GLY A 151 4.26 5.36 -2.15
N PRO A 152 3.44 5.24 -3.21
CA PRO A 152 1.96 5.24 -3.09
C PRO A 152 1.36 3.99 -2.43
N VAL A 153 2.16 2.93 -2.25
CA VAL A 153 1.65 1.66 -1.71
C VAL A 153 1.27 1.85 -0.24
N GLY A 154 0.05 1.42 0.12
CA GLY A 154 -0.43 1.45 1.50
C GLY A 154 0.30 0.47 2.41
N VAL A 155 0.61 0.91 3.63
CA VAL A 155 1.30 0.12 4.67
C VAL A 155 0.62 -1.23 4.97
N PRO A 156 -0.67 -1.30 5.33
CA PRO A 156 -1.26 -2.54 5.85
C PRO A 156 -1.34 -3.65 4.80
N GLY A 157 -1.73 -3.30 3.57
CA GLY A 157 -1.85 -4.28 2.49
C GLY A 157 -0.52 -4.94 2.16
N LEU A 158 0.58 -4.18 2.22
CA LEU A 158 1.92 -4.70 1.97
C LEU A 158 2.41 -5.59 3.11
N LEU A 159 2.36 -5.12 4.35
CA LEU A 159 2.90 -5.85 5.51
C LEU A 159 2.10 -7.12 5.81
N LEU A 160 0.78 -7.10 5.62
CA LEU A 160 -0.06 -8.27 5.86
C LEU A 160 0.05 -9.34 4.76
N ALA A 161 0.65 -9.01 3.62
CA ALA A 161 0.88 -9.92 2.49
C ALA A 161 2.35 -10.36 2.35
N GLY A 162 3.17 -10.12 3.38
CA GLY A 162 4.61 -10.40 3.37
C GLY A 162 5.41 -9.11 3.19
N GLY A 163 5.37 -8.54 2.00
CA GLY A 163 5.97 -7.23 1.72
C GLY A 163 7.39 -7.27 1.19
N ILE A 164 7.50 -7.38 -0.13
CA ILE A 164 8.79 -7.27 -0.83
C ILE A 164 9.29 -5.82 -0.74
N ASN A 165 10.52 -5.67 -0.27
CA ASN A 165 11.17 -4.39 0.01
C ASN A 165 12.63 -4.40 -0.50
N PHE A 166 13.26 -3.23 -0.57
CA PHE A 166 14.65 -3.10 -1.05
C PHE A 166 15.71 -3.67 -0.09
N TYR A 167 15.42 -3.71 1.21
CA TYR A 167 16.31 -4.26 2.24
C TYR A 167 16.15 -5.78 2.41
N GLY A 168 15.38 -6.45 1.54
CA GLY A 168 14.90 -7.80 1.81
C GLY A 168 15.99 -8.87 1.94
N ASN A 169 17.15 -8.65 1.32
CA ASN A 169 18.31 -9.52 1.46
C ASN A 169 19.00 -9.35 2.83
N GLN A 170 18.82 -8.22 3.52
CA GLN A 170 19.33 -7.96 4.88
C GLN A 170 18.34 -8.36 5.97
N VAL A 171 17.03 -8.16 5.76
CA VAL A 171 16.03 -8.26 6.84
C VAL A 171 14.82 -9.16 6.54
N GLY A 172 14.75 -9.78 5.36
CA GLY A 172 13.61 -10.58 4.93
C GLY A 172 12.44 -9.76 4.42
N PHE A 173 11.22 -10.30 4.49
CA PHE A 173 10.03 -9.55 4.08
C PHE A 173 9.69 -8.44 5.08
N GLY A 174 8.93 -7.43 4.66
CA GLY A 174 8.54 -6.33 5.55
C GLY A 174 7.78 -6.80 6.79
N CYS A 175 7.01 -7.88 6.66
CA CYS A 175 6.32 -8.53 7.79
C CYS A 175 7.29 -9.17 8.80
N ASP A 176 8.53 -9.50 8.39
CA ASP A 176 9.54 -10.08 9.26
C ASP A 176 10.07 -9.05 10.26
N THR A 177 10.09 -7.77 9.87
CA THR A 177 10.54 -6.65 10.71
C THR A 177 9.45 -6.12 11.65
N VAL A 178 8.20 -6.60 11.54
CA VAL A 178 7.14 -6.22 12.47
C VAL A 178 7.37 -6.86 13.84
N LYS A 179 7.44 -6.04 14.87
CA LYS A 179 7.59 -6.43 16.28
C LYS A 179 6.24 -6.63 16.97
N ASN A 180 5.22 -5.85 16.60
CA ASN A 180 3.88 -5.92 17.17
C ASN A 180 2.81 -5.39 16.21
N TYR A 181 1.64 -6.05 16.20
CA TYR A 181 0.43 -5.54 15.58
C TYR A 181 -0.60 -5.21 16.67
N GLU A 182 -1.21 -4.02 16.62
CA GLU A 182 -2.47 -3.75 17.32
C GLU A 182 -3.62 -4.14 16.40
N VAL A 183 -4.51 -5.02 16.87
CA VAL A 183 -5.52 -5.69 16.03
C VAL A 183 -6.90 -5.58 16.65
N VAL A 184 -7.89 -5.16 15.86
CA VAL A 184 -9.31 -5.29 16.18
C VAL A 184 -9.81 -6.63 15.65
N LEU A 185 -10.28 -7.49 16.56
CA LEU A 185 -10.86 -8.80 16.21
C LEU A 185 -12.37 -8.70 15.92
N ALA A 186 -12.94 -9.76 15.34
CA ALA A 186 -14.36 -9.81 14.96
C ALA A 186 -15.33 -9.63 16.15
N ASN A 187 -14.93 -10.03 17.36
CA ASN A 187 -15.71 -9.78 18.58
C ASN A 187 -15.54 -8.35 19.14
N GLY A 188 -14.80 -7.49 18.42
CA GLY A 188 -14.40 -6.13 18.79
C GLY A 188 -13.52 -6.04 20.03
N SER A 189 -12.76 -7.09 20.36
CA SER A 189 -11.61 -6.95 21.26
C SER A 189 -10.42 -6.33 20.51
N ILE A 190 -9.64 -5.53 21.23
CA ILE A 190 -8.41 -4.92 20.73
C ILE A 190 -7.26 -5.65 21.39
N VAL A 191 -6.41 -6.29 20.60
CA VAL A 191 -5.31 -7.13 21.09
C VAL A 191 -3.97 -6.68 20.51
N ASN A 192 -2.90 -6.99 21.22
CA ASN A 192 -1.55 -6.92 20.67
C ASN A 192 -1.14 -8.33 20.23
N ALA A 193 -0.68 -8.46 18.99
CA ALA A 193 -0.14 -9.69 18.42
C ALA A 193 1.36 -9.52 18.18
N ASN A 194 2.17 -10.27 18.92
CA ASN A 194 3.62 -10.28 18.88
C ASN A 194 4.17 -11.65 19.33
N LYS A 195 5.50 -11.77 19.47
CA LYS A 195 6.16 -13.03 19.85
C LYS A 195 5.71 -13.61 21.20
N THR A 196 5.21 -12.79 22.12
CA THR A 196 4.86 -13.22 23.50
C THR A 196 3.37 -13.05 23.83
N SER A 197 2.59 -12.41 22.97
CA SER A 197 1.14 -12.20 23.12
C SER A 197 0.45 -12.49 21.79
N HIS A 198 -0.52 -13.43 21.77
CA HIS A 198 -1.17 -13.93 20.55
C HIS A 198 -0.18 -14.34 19.43
N PRO A 199 0.78 -15.24 19.72
CA PRO A 199 1.86 -15.58 18.78
C PRO A 199 1.37 -16.30 17.51
N ASP A 200 0.25 -17.02 17.59
CA ASP A 200 -0.45 -17.64 16.47
C ASP A 200 -1.04 -16.59 15.52
N LEU A 201 -1.71 -15.57 16.06
CA LEU A 201 -2.19 -14.42 15.29
C LEU A 201 -1.03 -13.63 14.70
N PHE A 202 0.04 -13.41 15.47
CA PHE A 202 1.25 -12.75 14.98
C PHE A 202 1.87 -13.47 13.78
N TRP A 203 1.95 -14.81 13.83
CA TRP A 203 2.36 -15.63 12.70
C TRP A 203 1.40 -15.50 11.51
N ALA A 204 0.08 -15.59 11.76
CA ALA A 204 -0.93 -15.56 10.72
C ALA A 204 -0.97 -14.22 9.95
N LEU A 205 -0.71 -13.10 10.64
CA LEU A 205 -0.69 -11.76 10.02
C LEU A 205 0.52 -11.52 9.10
N LYS A 206 1.55 -12.37 9.11
CA LYS A 206 2.75 -12.25 8.27
C LYS A 206 2.59 -12.82 6.85
N GLY A 207 1.40 -12.68 6.27
CA GLY A 207 1.05 -13.25 4.96
C GLY A 207 -0.42 -13.62 4.82
N GLY A 208 -1.17 -13.65 5.93
CA GLY A 208 -2.60 -13.95 5.97
C GLY A 208 -3.51 -12.84 5.45
N SER A 209 -2.97 -11.70 5.02
CA SER A 209 -3.73 -10.55 4.52
C SER A 209 -4.80 -10.09 5.55
N SER A 210 -5.99 -9.72 5.10
CA SER A 210 -7.08 -9.19 5.92
C SER A 210 -7.95 -10.24 6.64
N ASN A 211 -7.52 -11.51 6.73
CA ASN A 211 -8.37 -12.61 7.19
C ASN A 211 -8.53 -12.70 8.72
N PHE A 212 -7.58 -12.20 9.51
CA PHE A 212 -7.47 -12.53 10.94
C PHE A 212 -7.75 -11.37 11.89
N GLY A 213 -8.26 -10.26 11.35
CA GLY A 213 -8.57 -9.03 12.09
C GLY A 213 -8.16 -7.79 11.31
N ILE A 214 -8.55 -6.62 11.82
CA ILE A 214 -8.19 -5.34 11.22
C ILE A 214 -7.08 -4.70 12.05
N VAL A 215 -5.90 -4.59 11.46
CA VAL A 215 -4.73 -4.00 12.14
C VAL A 215 -4.84 -2.48 12.16
N THR A 216 -4.71 -1.88 13.34
CA THR A 216 -4.79 -0.44 13.60
C THR A 216 -3.43 0.20 13.91
N ARG A 217 -2.41 -0.60 14.21
CA ARG A 217 -1.01 -0.13 14.35
C ARG A 217 -0.03 -1.25 14.03
N PHE A 218 1.05 -0.88 13.35
CA PHE A 218 2.21 -1.72 13.06
C PHE A 218 3.42 -1.12 13.75
N ASP A 219 4.07 -1.87 14.64
CA ASP A 219 5.32 -1.46 15.28
C ASP A 219 6.47 -2.20 14.57
N LEU A 220 7.25 -1.52 13.74
CA LEU A 220 8.32 -2.08 12.91
C LEU A 220 9.69 -1.79 13.51
N GLU A 221 10.66 -2.68 13.25
CA GLU A 221 12.06 -2.37 13.41
C GLU A 221 12.49 -1.22 12.48
N ALA A 222 13.12 -0.20 13.05
CA ALA A 222 13.73 0.88 12.29
C ALA A 222 15.08 0.44 11.73
N ILE A 223 15.37 0.79 10.48
CA ILE A 223 16.62 0.51 9.81
C ILE A 223 17.41 1.82 9.72
N LYS A 224 18.67 1.82 10.11
CA LYS A 224 19.54 2.99 9.89
C LYS A 224 19.84 3.09 8.40
N SER A 225 19.41 4.17 7.75
CA SER A 225 19.75 4.46 6.37
C SER A 225 19.61 5.96 6.11
N THR A 226 20.74 6.61 5.91
CA THR A 226 20.88 8.04 5.60
C THR A 226 20.79 8.29 4.10
N LYS A 227 21.50 7.46 3.34
CA LYS A 227 21.51 7.46 1.87
C LYS A 227 21.68 6.03 1.36
N VAL A 228 21.26 5.85 0.12
CA VAL A 228 21.43 4.65 -0.69
C VAL A 228 21.97 5.07 -2.06
N TRP A 229 22.73 4.20 -2.72
CA TRP A 229 23.07 4.38 -4.12
C TRP A 229 22.05 3.63 -4.98
N ALA A 230 21.16 4.37 -5.63
CA ALA A 230 19.99 3.76 -6.27
C ALA A 230 19.43 4.57 -7.45
N GLY A 231 18.72 3.88 -8.33
CA GLY A 231 18.12 4.48 -9.52
C GLY A 231 17.75 3.44 -10.57
N THR A 232 17.45 3.93 -11.76
CA THR A 232 17.16 3.11 -12.94
C THR A 232 18.34 3.11 -13.89
N HIS A 233 18.55 1.99 -14.58
CA HIS A 233 19.49 1.86 -15.69
C HIS A 233 18.74 1.27 -16.88
N THR A 234 18.58 2.06 -17.95
CA THR A 234 17.77 1.69 -19.12
C THR A 234 18.64 1.52 -20.34
N VAL A 235 18.46 0.42 -21.07
CA VAL A 235 19.24 0.04 -22.26
C VAL A 235 18.33 -0.15 -23.47
N SER A 236 18.89 0.03 -24.67
CA SER A 236 18.16 -0.13 -25.93
C SER A 236 17.92 -1.60 -26.31
N ALA A 237 16.99 -1.82 -27.25
CA ALA A 237 16.57 -3.12 -27.75
C ALA A 237 17.74 -4.07 -28.11
N GLN A 238 18.80 -3.54 -28.72
CA GLN A 238 19.96 -4.34 -29.16
C GLN A 238 20.73 -5.01 -28.00
N TYR A 239 20.51 -4.58 -26.76
CA TYR A 239 21.17 -5.14 -25.58
C TYR A 239 20.28 -6.02 -24.72
N VAL A 240 19.03 -6.31 -25.15
CA VAL A 240 18.07 -7.10 -24.37
C VAL A 240 18.63 -8.47 -23.98
N ASP A 241 19.30 -9.19 -24.89
CA ASP A 241 19.88 -10.51 -24.57
C ASP A 241 20.94 -10.41 -23.46
N ARG A 242 21.85 -9.42 -23.55
CA ARG A 242 22.86 -9.15 -22.51
C ARG A 242 22.23 -8.74 -21.19
N PHE A 243 21.15 -7.96 -21.24
CA PHE A 243 20.41 -7.54 -20.05
C PHE A 243 19.73 -8.73 -19.35
N LEU A 244 19.13 -9.66 -20.11
CA LEU A 244 18.53 -10.87 -19.56
C LEU A 244 19.59 -11.80 -18.97
N GLU A 245 20.77 -11.90 -19.60
CA GLU A 245 21.92 -12.61 -19.04
C GLU A 245 22.39 -11.99 -17.72
N ALA A 246 22.44 -10.65 -17.63
CA ALA A 246 22.77 -9.94 -16.39
C ALA A 246 21.75 -10.23 -15.27
N ALA A 247 20.46 -10.21 -15.59
CA ALA A 247 19.39 -10.55 -14.66
C ALA A 247 19.48 -12.01 -14.17
N ALA A 248 19.73 -12.95 -15.08
CA ALA A 248 19.93 -14.35 -14.73
C ALA A 248 21.17 -14.55 -13.85
N THR A 249 22.27 -13.85 -14.17
CA THR A 249 23.52 -13.90 -13.39
C THR A 249 23.28 -13.43 -11.96
N TYR A 250 22.67 -12.25 -11.78
CA TYR A 250 22.34 -11.73 -10.46
C TYR A 250 21.43 -12.69 -9.68
N ALA A 251 20.35 -13.17 -10.31
CA ALA A 251 19.39 -14.07 -9.65
C ALA A 251 20.00 -15.43 -9.25
N SER A 252 21.06 -15.88 -9.94
CA SER A 252 21.73 -17.14 -9.64
C SER A 252 22.69 -17.08 -8.45
N ASN A 253 23.20 -15.90 -8.10
CA ASN A 253 24.21 -15.72 -7.06
C ASN A 253 24.20 -14.30 -6.48
N ILE A 254 23.30 -14.05 -5.53
CA ILE A 254 23.28 -12.80 -4.76
C ILE A 254 24.28 -12.97 -3.60
N TYR A 255 25.51 -12.46 -3.79
CA TYR A 255 26.58 -12.58 -2.79
C TYR A 255 26.73 -11.36 -1.89
N ASP A 256 26.01 -10.27 -2.18
CA ASP A 256 26.01 -9.03 -1.41
C ASP A 256 24.57 -8.70 -0.98
N GLU A 257 24.32 -8.81 0.33
CA GLU A 257 23.01 -8.62 0.94
C GLU A 257 22.50 -7.18 0.84
N LYS A 258 23.37 -6.19 0.63
CA LYS A 258 22.98 -4.78 0.54
C LYS A 258 22.30 -4.43 -0.80
N THR A 259 22.23 -5.39 -1.71
CA THR A 259 21.78 -5.15 -3.08
C THR A 259 20.36 -5.62 -3.29
N HIS A 260 19.62 -4.94 -4.15
CA HIS A 260 18.35 -5.42 -4.68
C HIS A 260 18.20 -4.94 -6.13
N VAL A 261 17.63 -5.79 -7.00
CA VAL A 261 17.37 -5.44 -8.40
C VAL A 261 15.93 -5.74 -8.80
N VAL A 262 15.36 -4.88 -9.64
CA VAL A 262 14.05 -5.10 -10.25
C VAL A 262 14.17 -4.92 -11.77
N PRO A 263 14.50 -5.98 -12.51
CA PRO A 263 14.61 -5.92 -13.96
C PRO A 263 13.23 -6.01 -14.62
N ALA A 264 13.03 -5.25 -15.69
CA ALA A 264 11.81 -5.25 -16.48
C ALA A 264 12.12 -5.07 -17.98
N LEU A 265 11.31 -5.73 -18.81
CA LEU A 265 11.19 -5.37 -20.22
C LEU A 265 10.07 -4.34 -20.36
N VAL A 266 10.34 -3.25 -21.06
CA VAL A 266 9.42 -2.13 -21.23
C VAL A 266 8.96 -2.11 -22.69
N PRO A 267 7.74 -2.60 -22.99
CA PRO A 267 7.20 -2.54 -24.34
C PRO A 267 6.80 -1.10 -24.69
N GLY A 268 7.09 -0.69 -25.92
CA GLY A 268 6.74 0.62 -26.49
C GLY A 268 6.87 0.57 -28.01
N ASP A 269 7.10 1.73 -28.65
CA ASP A 269 7.41 1.80 -30.09
C ASP A 269 8.66 0.97 -30.44
N GLU A 270 9.64 0.97 -29.53
CA GLU A 270 10.74 0.02 -29.49
C GLU A 270 10.75 -0.70 -28.14
N LEU A 271 11.21 -1.95 -28.12
CA LEU A 271 11.42 -2.70 -26.89
C LEU A 271 12.63 -2.14 -26.14
N LEU A 272 12.44 -1.78 -24.88
CA LEU A 272 13.53 -1.39 -23.99
C LEU A 272 13.68 -2.41 -22.85
N ALA A 273 14.84 -2.39 -22.21
CA ALA A 273 15.03 -3.07 -20.93
C ALA A 273 15.49 -2.06 -19.88
N SER A 274 14.92 -2.13 -18.69
CA SER A 274 15.23 -1.23 -17.58
C SER A 274 15.36 -2.02 -16.29
N VAL A 275 16.32 -1.64 -15.45
CA VAL A 275 16.50 -2.24 -14.13
C VAL A 275 16.53 -1.16 -13.07
N ILE A 276 15.77 -1.36 -11.99
CA ILE A 276 15.98 -0.63 -10.75
C ILE A 276 17.14 -1.30 -10.02
N LEU A 277 18.20 -0.56 -9.75
CA LEU A 277 19.32 -1.00 -8.91
C LEU A 277 19.26 -0.26 -7.58
N PHE A 278 19.41 -0.99 -6.49
CA PHE A 278 19.43 -0.46 -5.13
C PHE A 278 20.64 -1.03 -4.38
N TYR A 279 21.44 -0.16 -3.78
CA TYR A 279 22.55 -0.53 -2.90
C TYR A 279 22.49 0.26 -1.60
N ASP A 280 22.39 -0.44 -0.46
CA ASP A 280 22.40 0.14 0.87
C ASP A 280 23.81 0.63 1.26
N SER A 281 24.18 1.77 0.67
CA SER A 281 25.45 2.45 0.91
C SER A 281 25.31 3.97 0.80
N GLU A 282 25.95 4.68 1.72
CA GLU A 282 25.98 6.15 1.74
C GLU A 282 27.21 6.74 1.03
N ASP A 283 28.21 5.91 0.70
CA ASP A 283 29.51 6.34 0.19
C ASP A 283 30.10 5.48 -0.94
N GLU A 284 29.58 4.26 -1.15
CA GLU A 284 30.00 3.38 -2.24
C GLU A 284 28.98 3.37 -3.38
N SER A 285 29.49 3.52 -4.61
CA SER A 285 28.72 3.50 -5.86
C SER A 285 29.27 2.44 -6.81
N TYR A 286 28.42 1.93 -7.71
CA TYR A 286 28.78 0.88 -8.68
C TYR A 286 29.42 -0.36 -8.04
N PRO A 287 28.76 -1.02 -7.06
CA PRO A 287 29.28 -2.26 -6.48
C PRO A 287 29.47 -3.31 -7.58
N GLU A 288 30.49 -4.16 -7.45
CA GLU A 288 30.90 -5.11 -8.49
C GLU A 288 29.75 -6.02 -8.97
N ILE A 289 28.81 -6.33 -8.08
CA ILE A 289 27.63 -7.18 -8.35
C ILE A 289 26.68 -6.58 -9.41
N PHE A 290 26.75 -5.26 -9.63
CA PHE A 290 25.93 -4.57 -10.63
C PHE A 290 26.61 -4.38 -11.98
N LYS A 291 27.90 -4.74 -12.12
CA LYS A 291 28.63 -4.64 -13.40
C LYS A 291 27.98 -5.36 -14.56
N PRO A 292 27.37 -6.56 -14.39
CA PRO A 292 26.61 -7.18 -15.48
C PRO A 292 25.55 -6.24 -16.10
N PHE A 293 24.94 -5.35 -15.31
CA PHE A 293 24.02 -4.33 -15.80
C PHE A 293 24.74 -3.04 -16.24
N THR A 294 25.62 -2.49 -15.41
CA THR A 294 26.22 -1.16 -15.64
C THR A 294 27.26 -1.13 -16.75
N ASP A 295 27.81 -2.28 -17.15
CA ASP A 295 28.72 -2.42 -18.31
C ASP A 295 27.95 -2.45 -19.65
N ILE A 296 26.62 -2.54 -19.61
CA ILE A 296 25.77 -2.40 -20.80
C ILE A 296 25.52 -0.91 -21.03
N PRO A 297 25.83 -0.37 -22.23
CA PRO A 297 25.61 1.06 -22.51
C PRO A 297 24.15 1.47 -22.29
N ALA A 298 23.92 2.35 -21.32
CA ALA A 298 22.62 2.93 -21.06
C ALA A 298 22.25 4.01 -22.07
N ILE A 299 20.95 4.08 -22.37
CA ILE A 299 20.33 5.21 -23.06
C ILE A 299 19.76 6.23 -22.06
N SER A 300 19.53 5.81 -20.81
CA SER A 300 19.12 6.67 -19.70
C SER A 300 19.52 6.03 -18.38
N SER A 301 19.92 6.83 -17.40
CA SER A 301 20.21 6.39 -16.03
C SER A 301 19.88 7.47 -15.02
N THR A 302 19.32 7.06 -13.88
CA THR A 302 19.07 7.92 -12.72
C THR A 302 19.92 7.52 -11.51
N LEU A 303 20.89 6.61 -11.66
CA LEU A 303 21.71 6.12 -10.55
C LEU A 303 22.47 7.25 -9.85
N ASP A 304 22.17 7.48 -8.58
CA ASP A 304 22.86 8.46 -7.73
C ASP A 304 22.66 8.11 -6.25
N PHE A 305 23.36 8.82 -5.36
CA PHE A 305 23.10 8.79 -3.93
C PHE A 305 21.82 9.57 -3.59
N LYS A 306 20.85 8.90 -2.98
CA LYS A 306 19.53 9.45 -2.62
C LYS A 306 19.13 9.00 -1.23
N THR A 307 18.22 9.71 -0.59
CA THR A 307 17.51 9.16 0.57
C THR A 307 16.48 8.13 0.09
N VAL A 308 16.04 7.23 0.98
CA VAL A 308 14.97 6.27 0.65
C VAL A 308 13.66 7.00 0.30
N SER A 309 13.42 8.15 0.92
CA SER A 309 12.28 9.04 0.63
C SER A 309 12.33 9.52 -0.83
N GLU A 310 13.43 10.15 -1.25
CA GLU A 310 13.64 10.61 -2.62
C GLU A 310 13.49 9.47 -3.63
N PHE A 311 14.09 8.32 -3.32
CA PHE A 311 14.05 7.16 -4.21
C PHE A 311 12.65 6.56 -4.33
N ALA A 312 11.86 6.51 -3.24
CA ALA A 312 10.49 6.02 -3.28
C ALA A 312 9.55 6.95 -4.05
N THR A 313 9.81 8.26 -4.06
CA THR A 313 9.11 9.23 -4.92
C THR A 313 9.47 8.98 -6.39
N GLU A 314 10.75 8.85 -6.73
CA GLU A 314 11.19 8.54 -8.11
C GLU A 314 10.53 7.27 -8.63
N THR A 315 10.54 6.19 -7.85
CA THR A 315 9.94 4.92 -8.28
C THR A 315 8.42 4.98 -8.30
N GLY A 316 7.79 5.73 -7.39
CA GLY A 316 6.35 5.97 -7.38
C GLY A 316 5.83 6.64 -8.66
N GLN A 317 6.59 7.59 -9.21
CA GLN A 317 6.24 8.28 -10.46
C GLN A 317 6.19 7.35 -11.68
N MET A 318 6.85 6.19 -11.62
CA MET A 318 6.78 5.20 -12.70
C MET A 318 5.43 4.48 -12.79
N VAL A 319 4.67 4.43 -11.68
CA VAL A 319 3.41 3.68 -11.59
C VAL A 319 2.17 4.55 -11.37
N VAL A 320 2.36 5.77 -10.86
CA VAL A 320 1.27 6.74 -10.71
C VAL A 320 1.75 8.12 -11.17
N PRO A 321 1.14 8.69 -12.22
CA PRO A 321 1.48 10.03 -12.67
C PRO A 321 1.20 11.08 -11.59
N GLY A 322 2.16 11.98 -11.36
CA GLY A 322 1.95 13.17 -10.54
C GLY A 322 1.92 12.94 -9.03
N ILE A 323 2.53 11.85 -8.55
CA ILE A 323 2.88 11.64 -7.14
C ILE A 323 4.23 12.28 -6.82
#